data_AF-A0A2G6JES9-F1
#
_entry.id   AF-A0A2G6JES9-F1
#
_cell.length_a   1.000
_cell.length_b   1.000
_cell.length_c   1.000
_cell.angle_alpha   90.00
_cell.angle_beta   90.00
_cell.angle_gamma   90.00
#
_symmetry.space_group_name_H-M   'P 1'
#
loop_
_entity.id
_entity.type
_entity.pdbx_description
1 polymer ?
#
loop_
_entity_poly.entity_id
_entity_poly.type
_entity_poly.pdbx_seq_one_letter_code
_entity_poly.pdbx_strand_id
1 'polypeptide(L)'
;MRSPATAILIGLSLLASAGSASAQEKGTLSFKPFKNFPFLMPKEIWSTVNGQIPLKHPGGSGFRTEREGMKLAVDTDGDGRSDGEVKGMKGYLLFRSARFRHALRFRGSNGSYRYAVSGAMSGKVGAVPIMVFDLNCNGVYNEFGSDALIIGKKRAASFLSKVISYKGELFELTIDETGSQVSLSPYQGEKGTLSLAKGYRSKGKLTMAVVRDEQGNSFELAGESKGLVLPTGKYQLVSGFVSKGSSSVRIRAGQMAALEVKAGQETKFVWGQPIKAIIAYSFDGTELKVDPMQVHFYGKGGEEYYDFQPGAKSPKFIVKDASSGREVGGFQYEMC
;
A
#
# COMPACT_ATOMS: atom_id res chain seq x y z
N MET A 1 -57.16 17.24 55.02
CA MET A 1 -55.81 16.71 55.25
C MET A 1 -55.05 16.77 53.93
N ARG A 2 -54.15 17.76 53.77
CA ARG A 2 -53.34 17.96 52.56
C ARG A 2 -51.93 17.42 52.85
N SER A 3 -51.47 16.48 52.03
CA SER A 3 -50.10 15.94 52.07
C SER A 3 -49.20 16.83 51.20
N PRO A 4 -48.00 17.25 51.66
CA PRO A 4 -47.05 17.95 50.80
C PRO A 4 -46.19 16.94 50.03
N ALA A 5 -46.15 17.10 48.71
CA ALA A 5 -45.27 16.35 47.83
C ALA A 5 -43.87 16.99 47.86
N THR A 6 -42.89 16.23 48.35
CA THR A 6 -41.46 16.60 48.36
C THR A 6 -40.90 16.43 46.95
N ALA A 7 -40.51 17.54 46.32
CA ALA A 7 -39.79 17.54 45.05
C ALA A 7 -38.29 17.28 45.29
N ILE A 8 -37.78 16.17 44.76
CA ILE A 8 -36.34 15.84 44.76
C ILE A 8 -35.72 16.47 43.52
N LEU A 9 -34.88 17.48 43.73
CA LEU A 9 -34.08 18.12 42.70
C LEU A 9 -32.84 17.23 42.42
N ILE A 10 -32.83 16.53 41.29
CA ILE A 10 -31.65 15.79 40.83
C ILE A 10 -30.72 16.77 40.11
N GLY A 11 -29.67 17.19 40.80
CA GLY A 11 -28.58 17.98 40.21
C GLY A 11 -27.77 17.13 39.24
N LEU A 12 -27.92 17.40 37.94
CA LEU A 12 -27.14 16.77 36.88
C LEU A 12 -25.78 17.49 36.79
N SER A 13 -24.78 16.95 37.48
CA SER A 13 -23.40 17.43 37.38
C SER A 13 -22.82 17.10 36.00
N LEU A 14 -22.74 18.11 35.12
CA LEU A 14 -21.96 18.04 33.88
C LEU A 14 -20.46 17.97 34.25
N LEU A 15 -19.93 16.75 34.32
CA LEU A 15 -18.49 16.50 34.27
C LEU A 15 -18.01 16.81 32.85
N ALA A 16 -17.59 18.05 32.62
CA ALA A 16 -16.77 18.41 31.48
C ALA A 16 -15.44 17.65 31.60
N SER A 17 -15.29 16.56 30.86
CA SER A 17 -14.00 15.90 30.69
C SER A 17 -13.05 16.88 30.02
N ALA A 18 -12.17 17.49 30.80
CA ALA A 18 -11.04 18.26 30.29
C ALA A 18 -10.23 17.32 29.38
N GLY A 19 -10.38 17.52 28.07
CA GLY A 19 -9.60 16.79 27.07
C GLY A 19 -8.13 17.03 27.36
N SER A 20 -7.44 16.00 27.84
CA SER A 20 -6.00 16.06 28.01
C SER A 20 -5.41 16.38 26.65
N ALA A 21 -4.83 17.58 26.51
CA ALA A 21 -4.11 17.96 25.31
C ALA A 21 -3.07 16.86 25.07
N SER A 22 -3.31 16.05 24.03
CA SER A 22 -2.46 14.93 23.69
C SER A 22 -1.05 15.48 23.45
N ALA A 23 -0.12 15.17 24.36
CA ALA A 23 1.24 15.67 24.28
C ALA A 23 1.89 15.30 22.94
N GLN A 24 2.76 16.16 22.44
CA GLN A 24 3.56 15.87 21.26
C GLN A 24 4.40 14.61 21.51
N GLU A 25 4.23 13.58 20.68
CA GLU A 25 5.07 12.38 20.76
C GLU A 25 6.25 12.53 19.81
N LYS A 26 7.43 12.05 20.22
CA LYS A 26 8.65 12.05 19.40
C LYS A 26 9.24 10.65 19.36
N GLY A 27 9.98 10.33 18.30
CA GLY A 27 10.68 9.07 18.18
C GLY A 27 11.92 9.20 17.30
N THR A 28 12.88 8.32 17.57
CA THR A 28 14.08 8.16 16.74
C THR A 28 13.98 6.84 15.99
N LEU A 29 14.20 6.89 14.68
CA LEU A 29 14.22 5.72 13.82
C LEU A 29 15.67 5.40 13.42
N SER A 30 15.93 4.12 13.16
CA SER A 30 17.23 3.62 12.73
C SER A 30 17.07 2.81 11.45
N PHE A 31 18.06 2.88 10.57
CA PHE A 31 18.02 2.14 9.34
C PHE A 31 18.04 0.63 9.59
N LYS A 32 17.07 -0.09 9.03
CA LYS A 32 16.95 -1.54 9.10
C LYS A 32 16.92 -2.16 7.70
N PRO A 33 17.93 -2.97 7.34
CA PRO A 33 17.91 -3.74 6.10
C PRO A 33 17.01 -4.98 6.19
N PHE A 34 16.44 -5.39 5.06
CA PHE A 34 15.65 -6.61 4.92
C PHE A 34 16.15 -7.43 3.72
N LYS A 35 16.95 -8.47 3.97
CA LYS A 35 17.41 -9.39 2.92
C LYS A 35 16.25 -10.15 2.26
N ASN A 36 15.31 -10.61 3.08
CA ASN A 36 14.02 -11.12 2.64
C ASN A 36 13.01 -10.01 2.91
N PHE A 37 12.42 -9.44 1.86
CA PHE A 37 11.47 -8.32 2.01
C PHE A 37 10.04 -8.86 2.19
N PRO A 38 9.46 -8.83 3.40
CA PRO A 38 8.20 -9.50 3.70
C PRO A 38 6.98 -8.56 3.62
N PHE A 39 7.16 -7.34 3.11
CA PHE A 39 6.17 -6.28 3.18
C PHE A 39 5.43 -6.09 1.86
N LEU A 40 4.18 -5.65 1.96
CA LEU A 40 3.37 -5.21 0.82
C LEU A 40 3.42 -3.69 0.74
N MET A 41 3.90 -3.17 -0.38
CA MET A 41 3.97 -1.73 -0.63
C MET A 41 2.70 -1.26 -1.34
N PRO A 42 2.22 -0.03 -1.07
CA PRO A 42 1.03 0.52 -1.73
C PRO A 42 1.26 0.64 -3.24
N LYS A 43 2.49 0.95 -3.64
CA LYS A 43 2.97 0.92 -5.02
C LYS A 43 4.41 0.44 -5.03
N GLU A 44 4.64 -0.73 -5.60
CA GLU A 44 5.99 -1.26 -5.72
C GLU A 44 6.68 -0.65 -6.93
N ILE A 45 7.77 0.09 -6.70
CA ILE A 45 8.55 0.74 -7.76
C ILE A 45 9.78 -0.11 -8.03
N TRP A 46 9.92 -0.53 -9.28
CA TRP A 46 11.10 -1.26 -9.77
C TRP A 46 11.81 -0.40 -10.81
N SER A 47 12.94 0.18 -10.44
CA SER A 47 13.75 1.03 -11.32
C SER A 47 14.74 0.20 -12.11
N THR A 48 15.01 0.58 -13.37
CA THR A 48 15.99 -0.11 -14.23
C THR A 48 17.40 0.34 -13.88
N VAL A 49 18.33 -0.60 -13.79
CA VAL A 49 19.76 -0.31 -13.62
C VAL A 49 20.31 0.18 -14.96
N ASN A 50 20.83 1.42 -14.98
CA ASN A 50 21.39 2.07 -16.18
C ASN A 50 22.79 2.63 -15.88
N GLY A 51 23.76 1.74 -15.63
CA GLY A 51 25.16 2.11 -15.36
C GLY A 51 25.43 2.70 -13.96
N GLN A 52 24.40 3.18 -13.27
CA GLN A 52 24.47 3.62 -11.88
C GLN A 52 23.12 3.48 -11.16
N ILE A 53 23.17 3.50 -9.83
CA ILE A 53 22.01 3.65 -8.94
C ILE A 53 22.02 5.07 -8.36
N PRO A 54 20.99 5.90 -8.59
CA PRO A 54 20.99 7.34 -8.31
C PRO A 54 20.73 7.68 -6.83
N LEU A 55 21.48 7.06 -5.93
CA LEU A 55 21.51 7.38 -4.51
C LEU A 55 22.68 8.33 -4.25
N LYS A 56 22.40 9.59 -3.93
CA LYS A 56 23.44 10.60 -3.67
C LYS A 56 24.28 10.21 -2.46
N HIS A 57 25.60 10.37 -2.57
CA HIS A 57 26.56 10.15 -1.49
C HIS A 57 27.66 11.21 -1.51
N PRO A 58 28.49 11.34 -0.46
CA PRO A 58 29.54 12.36 -0.45
C PRO A 58 30.53 12.28 -1.62
N GLY A 59 30.69 11.11 -2.23
CA GLY A 59 31.58 10.87 -3.37
C GLY A 59 30.94 11.06 -4.75
N GLY A 60 29.63 11.30 -4.86
CA GLY A 60 28.97 11.36 -6.16
C GLY A 60 27.44 11.37 -6.14
N SER A 61 26.85 11.37 -7.33
CA SER A 61 25.40 11.38 -7.53
C SER A 61 24.77 9.97 -7.56
N GLY A 62 25.58 8.92 -7.46
CA GLY A 62 25.11 7.55 -7.52
C GLY A 62 26.22 6.51 -7.42
N PHE A 63 25.80 5.28 -7.16
CA PHE A 63 26.68 4.11 -7.06
C PHE A 63 26.85 3.47 -8.43
N ARG A 64 28.11 3.31 -8.87
CA ARG A 64 28.43 2.74 -10.18
C ARG A 64 27.96 1.28 -10.25
N THR A 65 27.45 0.88 -11.42
CA THR A 65 27.13 -0.51 -11.72
C THR A 65 27.75 -0.92 -13.04
N GLU A 66 28.28 -2.13 -13.11
CA GLU A 66 28.86 -2.69 -14.32
C GLU A 66 28.30 -4.09 -14.56
N ARG A 67 28.04 -4.41 -15.81
CA ARG A 67 27.53 -5.73 -16.19
C ARG A 67 28.68 -6.62 -16.60
N GLU A 68 28.77 -7.77 -15.96
CA GLU A 68 29.77 -8.80 -16.24
C GLU A 68 29.05 -10.11 -16.58
N GLY A 69 28.67 -10.29 -17.85
CA GLY A 69 27.89 -11.44 -18.30
C GLY A 69 26.50 -11.53 -17.65
N MET A 70 26.31 -12.52 -16.77
CA MET A 70 25.09 -12.73 -15.97
C MET A 70 25.20 -12.21 -14.53
N LYS A 71 26.16 -11.33 -14.27
CA LYS A 71 26.36 -10.67 -12.99
C LYS A 71 26.20 -9.16 -13.15
N LEU A 72 25.79 -8.52 -12.07
CA LEU A 72 25.87 -7.08 -11.90
C LEU A 72 26.89 -6.79 -10.80
N ALA A 73 28.03 -6.23 -11.17
CA ALA A 73 28.99 -5.66 -10.25
C ALA A 73 28.51 -4.26 -9.84
N VAL A 74 28.64 -3.92 -8.56
CA VAL A 74 28.13 -2.68 -7.99
C VAL A 74 29.17 -2.14 -7.01
N ASP A 75 29.46 -0.86 -7.12
CA ASP A 75 30.16 -0.08 -6.10
C ASP A 75 29.15 0.24 -4.99
N THR A 76 29.26 -0.39 -3.82
CA THR A 76 28.27 -0.28 -2.74
C THR A 76 28.64 0.73 -1.66
N ASP A 77 29.87 1.25 -1.68
CA ASP A 77 30.34 2.28 -0.75
C ASP A 77 30.65 3.63 -1.40
N GLY A 78 30.64 3.68 -2.74
CA GLY A 78 30.82 4.88 -3.54
C GLY A 78 32.28 5.28 -3.71
N ASP A 79 33.22 4.34 -3.56
CA ASP A 79 34.67 4.59 -3.69
C ASP A 79 35.18 4.51 -5.15
N GLY A 80 34.28 4.19 -6.11
CA GLY A 80 34.56 4.05 -7.53
C GLY A 80 35.00 2.64 -7.95
N ARG A 81 35.14 1.70 -7.01
CA ARG A 81 35.47 0.29 -7.25
C ARG A 81 34.26 -0.57 -6.93
N SER A 82 33.99 -1.56 -7.77
CA SER A 82 32.91 -2.50 -7.48
C SER A 82 33.32 -3.47 -6.38
N ASP A 83 32.55 -3.50 -5.30
CA ASP A 83 32.77 -4.33 -4.10
C ASP A 83 31.55 -5.21 -3.76
N GLY A 84 30.43 -5.02 -4.46
CA GLY A 84 29.22 -5.84 -4.39
C GLY A 84 28.88 -6.54 -5.71
N GLU A 85 28.21 -7.69 -5.62
CA GLU A 85 27.75 -8.41 -6.81
C GLU A 85 26.33 -8.98 -6.64
N VAL A 86 25.53 -8.90 -7.70
CA VAL A 86 24.27 -9.65 -7.84
C VAL A 86 24.48 -10.78 -8.83
N LYS A 87 24.37 -12.02 -8.35
CA LYS A 87 24.45 -13.24 -9.18
C LYS A 87 23.06 -13.70 -9.61
N GLY A 88 22.89 -13.95 -10.90
CA GLY A 88 21.66 -14.54 -11.44
C GLY A 88 20.46 -13.58 -11.44
N MET A 89 19.26 -14.12 -11.27
CA MET A 89 18.00 -13.37 -11.47
C MET A 89 17.48 -12.63 -10.24
N LYS A 90 18.06 -12.81 -9.05
CA LYS A 90 17.62 -12.12 -7.83
C LYS A 90 18.83 -11.78 -6.96
N GLY A 91 18.79 -10.64 -6.29
CA GLY A 91 19.88 -10.20 -5.42
C GLY A 91 19.44 -9.24 -4.35
N TYR A 92 20.38 -8.95 -3.46
CA TYR A 92 20.22 -7.98 -2.39
C TYR A 92 21.59 -7.35 -2.13
N LEU A 93 21.64 -6.02 -2.02
CA LEU A 93 22.85 -5.29 -1.66
C LEU A 93 22.53 -4.21 -0.62
N LEU A 94 23.51 -3.95 0.24
CA LEU A 94 23.47 -2.90 1.26
C LEU A 94 24.49 -1.83 0.89
N PHE A 95 23.99 -0.66 0.52
CA PHE A 95 24.75 0.53 0.21
C PHE A 95 25.07 1.29 1.49
N ARG A 96 26.31 1.75 1.60
CA ARG A 96 26.80 2.44 2.79
C ARG A 96 27.58 3.67 2.38
N SER A 97 27.40 4.76 3.11
CA SER A 97 28.37 5.85 3.12
C SER A 97 28.54 6.33 4.55
N ALA A 98 29.43 7.30 4.76
CA ALA A 98 29.58 7.95 6.06
C ALA A 98 28.28 8.55 6.61
N ARG A 99 27.28 8.85 5.75
CA ARG A 99 26.06 9.58 6.13
C ARG A 99 24.76 8.79 5.96
N PHE A 100 24.75 7.67 5.25
CA PHE A 100 23.53 6.89 5.09
C PHE A 100 23.77 5.41 4.87
N ARG A 101 22.71 4.65 5.08
CA ARG A 101 22.61 3.24 4.71
C ARG A 101 21.35 3.07 3.87
N HIS A 102 21.44 2.33 2.78
CA HIS A 102 20.30 1.99 1.94
C HIS A 102 20.39 0.52 1.54
N ALA A 103 19.26 -0.17 1.46
CA ALA A 103 19.25 -1.57 1.04
C ALA A 103 18.35 -1.70 -0.17
N LEU A 104 18.80 -2.44 -1.18
CA LEU A 104 18.06 -2.66 -2.42
C LEU A 104 17.97 -4.15 -2.69
N ARG A 105 16.82 -4.56 -3.23
CA ARG A 105 16.61 -5.89 -3.80
C ARG A 105 16.64 -5.77 -5.31
N PHE A 106 17.16 -6.80 -5.96
CA PHE A 106 17.35 -6.83 -7.40
C PHE A 106 16.58 -7.99 -8.02
N ARG A 107 16.11 -7.78 -9.24
CA ARG A 107 15.62 -8.83 -10.13
C ARG A 107 16.21 -8.66 -11.52
N GLY A 108 16.71 -9.75 -12.09
CA GLY A 108 17.20 -9.83 -13.46
C GLY A 108 16.16 -10.46 -14.38
N SER A 109 16.03 -9.93 -15.59
CA SER A 109 15.26 -10.54 -16.67
C SER A 109 15.81 -10.09 -18.02
N ASN A 110 16.01 -11.04 -18.94
CA ASN A 110 16.39 -10.81 -20.34
C ASN A 110 17.52 -9.78 -20.52
N GLY A 111 18.59 -9.92 -19.73
CA GLY A 111 19.76 -9.05 -19.82
C GLY A 111 19.61 -7.65 -19.21
N SER A 112 18.55 -7.38 -18.46
CA SER A 112 18.39 -6.16 -17.66
C SER A 112 18.26 -6.50 -16.18
N TYR A 113 18.78 -5.61 -15.33
CA TYR A 113 18.53 -5.64 -13.89
C TYR A 113 17.58 -4.51 -13.51
N ARG A 114 16.67 -4.81 -12.58
CA ARG A 114 15.83 -3.82 -11.92
C ARG A 114 16.02 -3.93 -10.42
N TYR A 115 15.88 -2.81 -9.72
CA TYR A 115 15.99 -2.74 -8.28
C TYR A 115 14.77 -2.09 -7.64
N ALA A 116 14.54 -2.41 -6.38
CA ALA A 116 13.51 -1.82 -5.54
C ALA A 116 14.03 -1.70 -4.09
N VAL A 117 13.37 -0.87 -3.29
CA VAL A 117 13.69 -0.67 -1.87
C VAL A 117 13.77 -2.00 -1.11
N SER A 118 14.72 -2.19 -0.21
CA SER A 118 14.79 -3.37 0.67
C SER A 118 15.27 -3.03 2.07
N GLY A 119 15.06 -1.78 2.48
CA GLY A 119 15.36 -1.24 3.80
C GLY A 119 14.27 -0.26 4.23
N ALA A 120 14.24 0.07 5.51
CA ALA A 120 13.39 1.14 6.03
C ALA A 120 14.06 1.83 7.23
N MET A 121 13.68 3.07 7.46
CA MET A 121 13.86 3.71 8.77
C MET A 121 12.83 3.13 9.74
N SER A 122 13.31 2.46 10.77
CA SER A 122 12.49 1.67 11.71
C SER A 122 12.78 2.05 13.15
N GLY A 123 11.72 2.20 13.94
CA GLY A 123 11.81 2.51 15.36
C GLY A 123 10.44 2.49 16.02
N LYS A 124 10.30 3.27 17.08
CA LYS A 124 9.03 3.47 17.78
C LYS A 124 8.81 4.95 18.00
N VAL A 125 7.55 5.35 17.93
CA VAL A 125 7.05 6.58 18.56
C VAL A 125 6.23 6.11 19.74
N GLY A 126 6.57 6.57 20.95
CA GLY A 126 6.05 5.97 22.18
C GLY A 126 6.22 4.45 22.19
N ALA A 127 5.10 3.72 22.29
CA ALA A 127 5.08 2.26 22.29
C ALA A 127 4.81 1.62 20.92
N VAL A 128 4.45 2.42 19.90
CA VAL A 128 3.97 1.92 18.62
C VAL A 128 5.13 1.87 17.62
N PRO A 129 5.41 0.70 17.01
CA PRO A 129 6.40 0.60 15.95
C PRO A 129 6.01 1.44 14.73
N ILE A 130 7.00 2.10 14.12
CA ILE A 130 6.85 2.79 12.84
C ILE A 130 7.98 2.34 11.91
N MET A 131 7.66 2.15 10.62
CA MET A 131 8.64 1.95 9.56
C MET A 131 8.32 2.87 8.38
N VAL A 132 9.34 3.55 7.86
CA VAL A 132 9.26 4.41 6.67
C VAL A 132 10.18 3.86 5.59
N PHE A 133 9.65 3.72 4.38
CA PHE A 133 10.35 3.17 3.23
C PHE A 133 10.45 4.24 2.15
N ASP A 134 11.68 4.54 1.74
CA ASP A 134 11.96 5.30 0.52
C ASP A 134 11.61 4.43 -0.70
N LEU A 135 10.45 4.68 -1.32
CA LEU A 135 9.95 3.81 -2.39
C LEU A 135 10.68 4.03 -3.71
N ASN A 136 11.13 5.25 -3.98
CA ASN A 136 11.79 5.60 -5.24
C ASN A 136 13.32 5.41 -5.18
N CYS A 137 13.85 5.13 -3.98
CA CYS A 137 15.25 4.87 -3.69
C CYS A 137 16.15 6.06 -4.05
N ASN A 138 15.77 7.28 -3.62
CA ASN A 138 16.55 8.51 -3.81
C ASN A 138 17.34 8.94 -2.55
N GLY A 139 17.14 8.27 -1.42
CA GLY A 139 17.77 8.54 -0.13
C GLY A 139 17.01 9.52 0.76
N VAL A 140 15.82 9.99 0.36
CA VAL A 140 14.97 10.93 1.09
C VAL A 140 13.76 10.17 1.64
N TYR A 141 13.46 10.36 2.94
CA TYR A 141 12.43 9.59 3.67
C TYR A 141 11.24 10.45 4.13
N ASN A 142 11.13 11.69 3.65
CA ASN A 142 10.05 12.62 4.00
C ASN A 142 9.19 13.04 2.80
N GLU A 143 9.18 12.24 1.72
CA GLU A 143 8.38 12.54 0.53
C GLU A 143 6.93 12.05 0.70
N PHE A 144 6.12 12.88 1.35
CA PHE A 144 4.69 12.60 1.56
C PHE A 144 3.96 12.29 0.25
N GLY A 145 3.20 11.19 0.24
CA GLY A 145 2.47 10.70 -0.92
C GLY A 145 3.32 9.89 -1.91
N SER A 146 4.64 9.81 -1.71
CA SER A 146 5.57 9.04 -2.54
C SER A 146 6.18 7.87 -1.76
N ASP A 147 6.70 8.13 -0.56
CA ASP A 147 7.24 7.12 0.34
C ASP A 147 6.14 6.23 0.92
N ALA A 148 6.53 5.17 1.62
CA ALA A 148 5.60 4.27 2.29
C ALA A 148 5.78 4.25 3.81
N LEU A 149 4.67 4.04 4.52
CA LEU A 149 4.60 4.05 5.97
C LEU A 149 3.88 2.79 6.48
N ILE A 150 4.46 2.16 7.50
CA ILE A 150 3.78 1.14 8.32
C ILE A 150 3.70 1.67 9.75
N ILE A 151 2.51 1.61 10.32
CA ILE A 151 2.24 1.87 11.74
C ILE A 151 1.83 0.55 12.40
N GLY A 152 2.45 0.24 13.54
CA GLY A 152 2.20 -0.98 14.29
C GLY A 152 2.94 -2.20 13.73
N LYS A 153 2.41 -3.40 13.99
CA LYS A 153 3.02 -4.69 13.64
C LYS A 153 2.49 -5.27 12.32
N LYS A 154 1.99 -4.42 11.42
CA LYS A 154 1.44 -4.83 10.12
C LYS A 154 2.55 -5.14 9.12
N ARG A 155 2.18 -5.80 8.01
CA ARG A 155 3.07 -6.06 6.87
C ARG A 155 2.74 -5.23 5.63
N ALA A 156 1.54 -4.66 5.56
CA ALA A 156 1.12 -3.78 4.48
C ALA A 156 1.39 -2.32 4.87
N ALA A 157 1.90 -1.56 3.92
CA ALA A 157 2.15 -0.13 4.07
C ALA A 157 1.08 0.69 3.32
N SER A 158 0.79 1.89 3.83
CA SER A 158 0.17 2.96 3.05
C SER A 158 1.24 3.89 2.50
N PHE A 159 0.85 4.90 1.71
CA PHE A 159 1.79 5.98 1.40
C PHE A 159 2.08 6.79 2.66
N LEU A 160 3.30 7.30 2.78
CA LEU A 160 3.70 8.25 3.81
C LEU A 160 2.77 9.46 3.75
N SER A 161 2.15 9.79 4.87
CA SER A 161 1.07 10.76 4.94
C SER A 161 1.34 11.79 6.02
N LYS A 162 0.94 13.04 5.78
CA LYS A 162 1.04 14.10 6.78
C LYS A 162 0.10 13.85 7.94
N VAL A 163 -1.08 13.28 7.68
CA VAL A 163 -2.00 12.82 8.74
C VAL A 163 -1.96 11.30 8.81
N ILE A 164 -1.82 10.78 10.02
CA ILE A 164 -1.77 9.34 10.30
C ILE A 164 -2.76 8.95 11.40
N SER A 165 -3.22 7.70 11.37
CA SER A 165 -3.95 7.13 12.50
C SER A 165 -2.97 6.44 13.45
N TYR A 166 -2.93 6.89 14.70
CA TYR A 166 -2.00 6.44 15.72
C TYR A 166 -2.76 6.26 17.05
N LYS A 167 -2.71 5.04 17.62
CA LYS A 167 -3.49 4.65 18.81
C LYS A 167 -5.00 4.94 18.71
N GLY A 168 -5.56 4.87 17.50
CA GLY A 168 -7.00 5.10 17.26
C GLY A 168 -7.39 6.58 17.12
N GLU A 169 -6.43 7.50 17.23
CA GLU A 169 -6.63 8.94 17.03
C GLU A 169 -5.85 9.43 15.82
N LEU A 170 -6.10 10.67 15.37
CA LEU A 170 -5.39 11.28 14.25
C LEU A 170 -4.28 12.22 14.73
N PHE A 171 -3.14 12.11 14.06
CA PHE A 171 -1.97 12.94 14.33
C PHE A 171 -1.39 13.48 13.03
N GLU A 172 -0.84 14.68 13.09
CA GLU A 172 0.04 15.23 12.08
C GLU A 172 1.46 14.71 12.32
N LEU A 173 2.03 14.04 11.32
CA LEU A 173 3.36 13.50 11.29
C LEU A 173 4.33 14.50 10.65
N THR A 174 5.40 14.81 11.36
CA THR A 174 6.61 15.41 10.78
C THR A 174 7.74 14.40 10.83
N ILE A 175 8.50 14.31 9.74
CA ILE A 175 9.69 13.48 9.61
C ILE A 175 10.80 14.26 8.89
N ASP A 176 12.04 14.13 9.34
CA ASP A 176 13.19 14.77 8.70
C ASP A 176 13.61 14.05 7.41
N GLU A 177 14.43 14.71 6.58
CA GLU A 177 14.87 14.18 5.28
C GLU A 177 15.52 12.79 5.39
N THR A 178 16.26 12.55 6.47
CA THR A 178 16.94 11.27 6.72
C THR A 178 16.02 10.16 7.22
N GLY A 179 14.79 10.52 7.62
CA GLY A 179 13.82 9.63 8.23
C GLY A 179 14.19 9.18 9.64
N SER A 180 15.18 9.81 10.28
CA SER A 180 15.68 9.41 11.60
C SER A 180 14.93 10.05 12.75
N GLN A 181 14.28 11.20 12.53
CA GLN A 181 13.55 11.94 13.54
C GLN A 181 12.09 12.05 13.13
N VAL A 182 11.19 11.61 14.00
CA VAL A 182 9.74 11.71 13.79
C VAL A 182 9.08 12.41 14.97
N SER A 183 8.06 13.21 14.69
CA SER A 183 7.20 13.79 15.71
C SER A 183 5.75 13.79 15.30
N LEU A 184 4.87 13.67 16.29
CA LEU A 184 3.43 13.62 16.14
C LEU A 184 2.79 14.74 16.94
N SER A 185 1.95 15.55 16.29
CA SER A 185 1.06 16.52 16.94
C SER A 185 -0.41 16.14 16.73
N PRO A 186 -1.32 16.43 17.67
CA PRO A 186 -2.73 16.08 17.50
C PRO A 186 -3.35 16.78 16.29
N TYR A 187 -4.04 16.03 15.44
CA TYR A 187 -4.81 16.58 14.32
C TYR A 187 -6.02 17.37 14.82
N GLN A 188 -6.24 18.57 14.28
CA GLN A 188 -7.31 19.49 14.72
C GLN A 188 -8.54 19.51 13.80
N GLY A 189 -8.52 18.80 12.67
CA GLY A 189 -9.62 18.81 11.72
C GLY A 189 -10.74 17.83 12.07
N GLU A 190 -11.82 17.91 11.29
CA GLU A 190 -12.94 16.97 11.43
C GLU A 190 -12.51 15.55 11.06
N LYS A 191 -13.08 14.58 11.77
CA LYS A 191 -12.76 13.17 11.59
C LYS A 191 -14.02 12.33 11.47
N GLY A 192 -13.93 11.26 10.68
CA GLY A 192 -14.93 10.21 10.59
C GLY A 192 -14.27 8.84 10.72
N THR A 193 -15.05 7.78 10.55
CA THR A 193 -14.53 6.40 10.54
C THR A 193 -14.82 5.75 9.20
N LEU A 194 -13.82 5.08 8.62
CA LEU A 194 -13.99 4.28 7.41
C LEU A 194 -13.71 2.81 7.73
N SER A 195 -14.60 1.91 7.31
CA SER A 195 -14.41 0.46 7.43
C SER A 195 -14.51 -0.23 6.09
N LEU A 196 -13.37 -0.73 5.60
CA LEU A 196 -13.30 -1.57 4.40
C LEU A 196 -13.30 -3.07 4.73
N ALA A 197 -12.65 -3.47 5.83
CA ALA A 197 -12.53 -4.89 6.18
C ALA A 197 -13.88 -5.54 6.49
N LYS A 198 -14.81 -4.81 7.13
CA LYS A 198 -16.10 -5.35 7.58
C LYS A 198 -17.07 -5.67 6.43
N GLY A 199 -17.02 -4.88 5.35
CA GLY A 199 -17.89 -5.09 4.19
C GLY A 199 -17.23 -5.87 3.04
N TYR A 200 -15.98 -6.27 3.20
CA TYR A 200 -15.26 -7.07 2.20
C TYR A 200 -15.77 -8.52 2.19
N ARG A 201 -16.22 -9.00 1.02
CA ARG A 201 -16.70 -10.37 0.83
C ARG A 201 -15.79 -11.15 -0.11
N SER A 202 -15.07 -12.13 0.42
CA SER A 202 -14.24 -13.04 -0.39
C SER A 202 -13.92 -14.31 0.38
N LYS A 203 -13.50 -15.35 -0.35
CA LYS A 203 -12.90 -16.56 0.25
C LYS A 203 -11.42 -16.36 0.63
N GLY A 204 -10.79 -15.28 0.17
CA GLY A 204 -9.42 -14.91 0.52
C GLY A 204 -9.35 -13.91 1.66
N LYS A 205 -8.18 -13.84 2.32
CA LYS A 205 -7.88 -12.88 3.36
C LYS A 205 -7.45 -11.54 2.74
N LEU A 206 -8.21 -10.48 3.02
CA LEU A 206 -7.79 -9.11 2.72
C LEU A 206 -6.55 -8.79 3.56
N THR A 207 -5.42 -8.62 2.88
CA THR A 207 -4.10 -8.44 3.52
C THR A 207 -3.61 -7.00 3.38
N MET A 208 -4.09 -6.27 2.37
CA MET A 208 -3.84 -4.85 2.18
C MET A 208 -5.09 -4.19 1.58
N ALA A 209 -5.46 -3.01 2.09
CA ALA A 209 -6.46 -2.13 1.50
C ALA A 209 -6.08 -0.67 1.79
N VAL A 210 -5.41 -0.04 0.84
CA VAL A 210 -4.89 1.32 0.95
C VAL A 210 -5.80 2.28 0.22
N VAL A 211 -6.28 3.29 0.95
CA VAL A 211 -7.02 4.41 0.37
C VAL A 211 -6.18 5.67 0.38
N ARG A 212 -6.54 6.65 -0.43
CA ARG A 212 -5.90 7.96 -0.50
C ARG A 212 -6.92 9.08 -0.77
N ASP A 213 -6.79 10.21 -0.10
CA ASP A 213 -7.58 11.42 -0.39
C ASP A 213 -6.87 12.36 -1.39
N GLU A 214 -7.55 13.45 -1.75
CA GLU A 214 -7.05 14.47 -2.67
C GLU A 214 -5.86 15.25 -2.10
N GLN A 215 -5.76 15.37 -0.77
CA GLN A 215 -4.65 16.02 -0.07
C GLN A 215 -3.41 15.11 0.03
N GLY A 216 -3.54 13.85 -0.39
CA GLY A 216 -2.47 12.87 -0.41
C GLY A 216 -2.30 12.06 0.87
N ASN A 217 -3.20 12.20 1.85
CA ASN A 217 -3.20 11.31 3.02
C ASN A 217 -3.65 9.92 2.59
N SER A 218 -3.01 8.91 3.15
CA SER A 218 -3.15 7.52 2.77
C SER A 218 -3.14 6.59 3.97
N PHE A 219 -4.11 5.68 3.99
CA PHE A 219 -4.39 4.84 5.14
C PHE A 219 -4.50 3.38 4.70
N GLU A 220 -3.94 2.47 5.49
CA GLU A 220 -4.07 1.03 5.32
C GLU A 220 -5.18 0.53 6.27
N LEU A 221 -6.25 -0.03 5.69
CA LEU A 221 -7.46 -0.45 6.43
C LEU A 221 -7.64 -1.98 6.51
N ALA A 222 -6.75 -2.80 5.94
CA ALA A 222 -6.85 -4.25 6.11
C ALA A 222 -6.61 -4.63 7.58
N GLY A 223 -7.49 -5.49 8.08
CA GLY A 223 -7.48 -5.90 9.49
C GLY A 223 -8.18 -4.93 10.45
N GLU A 224 -8.57 -3.72 10.00
CA GLU A 224 -9.30 -2.75 10.82
C GLU A 224 -10.81 -3.08 10.84
N SER A 225 -11.15 -4.17 11.54
CA SER A 225 -12.53 -4.69 11.61
C SER A 225 -13.54 -3.72 12.24
N LYS A 226 -13.06 -2.81 13.11
CA LYS A 226 -13.86 -1.72 13.72
C LYS A 226 -13.86 -0.43 12.88
N GLY A 227 -13.21 -0.44 11.74
CA GLY A 227 -12.88 0.77 10.98
C GLY A 227 -11.68 1.51 11.56
N LEU A 228 -11.19 2.47 10.78
CA LEU A 228 -10.08 3.35 11.15
C LEU A 228 -10.61 4.79 11.17
N VAL A 229 -10.10 5.61 12.08
CA VAL A 229 -10.39 7.04 12.12
C VAL A 229 -9.56 7.75 11.04
N LEU A 230 -10.22 8.52 10.19
CA LEU A 230 -9.62 9.27 9.07
C LEU A 230 -10.13 10.72 9.09
N PRO A 231 -9.39 11.69 8.50
CA PRO A 231 -9.93 13.00 8.18
C PRO A 231 -11.24 12.89 7.38
N THR A 232 -12.10 13.90 7.49
CA THR A 232 -13.24 14.00 6.56
C THR A 232 -12.75 14.27 5.15
N GLY A 233 -13.43 13.67 4.17
CA GLY A 233 -13.02 13.80 2.77
C GLY A 233 -13.46 12.65 1.88
N LYS A 234 -13.05 12.70 0.62
CA LYS A 234 -13.27 11.64 -0.37
C LYS A 234 -11.99 10.84 -0.56
N TYR A 235 -12.13 9.51 -0.48
CA TYR A 235 -11.03 8.56 -0.52
C TYR A 235 -11.17 7.60 -1.70
N GLN A 236 -10.09 7.40 -2.44
CA GLN A 236 -9.99 6.43 -3.54
C GLN A 236 -9.20 5.20 -3.09
N LEU A 237 -9.61 4.00 -3.51
CA LEU A 237 -8.82 2.78 -3.31
C LEU A 237 -7.63 2.79 -4.26
N VAL A 238 -6.41 2.92 -3.73
CA VAL A 238 -5.20 3.00 -4.55
C VAL A 238 -4.43 1.69 -4.61
N SER A 239 -4.62 0.79 -3.64
CA SER A 239 -3.95 -0.50 -3.63
C SER A 239 -4.68 -1.50 -2.75
N GLY A 240 -4.77 -2.74 -3.17
CA GLY A 240 -5.26 -3.83 -2.34
C GLY A 240 -4.57 -5.15 -2.68
N PHE A 241 -4.60 -6.06 -1.72
CA PHE A 241 -4.02 -7.39 -1.88
C PHE A 241 -4.80 -8.41 -1.09
N VAL A 242 -5.15 -9.52 -1.74
CA VAL A 242 -5.88 -10.63 -1.14
C VAL A 242 -5.07 -11.90 -1.34
N SER A 243 -5.00 -12.72 -0.30
CA SER A 243 -4.29 -14.00 -0.34
C SER A 243 -5.17 -15.15 0.13
N LYS A 244 -4.94 -16.34 -0.45
CA LYS A 244 -5.56 -17.60 -0.04
C LYS A 244 -4.61 -18.76 -0.32
N GLY A 245 -3.97 -19.29 0.72
CA GLY A 245 -2.96 -20.33 0.56
C GLY A 245 -1.77 -19.81 -0.27
N SER A 246 -1.43 -20.51 -1.35
CA SER A 246 -0.42 -20.08 -2.32
C SER A 246 -0.93 -19.11 -3.37
N SER A 247 -2.23 -18.83 -3.41
CA SER A 247 -2.82 -17.91 -4.38
C SER A 247 -2.95 -16.48 -3.84
N SER A 248 -2.83 -15.50 -4.73
CA SER A 248 -3.07 -14.09 -4.42
C SER A 248 -3.56 -13.29 -5.61
N VAL A 249 -4.07 -12.09 -5.36
CA VAL A 249 -4.52 -11.15 -6.38
C VAL A 249 -4.36 -9.72 -5.87
N ARG A 250 -4.01 -8.79 -6.78
CA ARG A 250 -3.99 -7.35 -6.48
C ARG A 250 -5.33 -6.71 -6.79
N ILE A 251 -5.62 -5.62 -6.09
CA ILE A 251 -6.85 -4.84 -6.27
C ILE A 251 -6.50 -3.37 -6.50
N ARG A 252 -7.22 -2.73 -7.43
CA ARG A 252 -7.20 -1.28 -7.65
C ARG A 252 -8.62 -0.74 -7.74
N ALA A 253 -8.79 0.59 -7.72
CA ALA A 253 -10.12 1.21 -7.76
C ALA A 253 -10.99 0.71 -8.91
N GLY A 254 -10.47 0.57 -10.14
CA GLY A 254 -11.29 0.19 -11.29
C GLY A 254 -12.43 1.19 -11.51
N GLN A 255 -13.66 0.73 -11.37
CA GLN A 255 -14.89 1.53 -11.46
C GLN A 255 -15.46 1.93 -10.08
N MET A 256 -14.73 1.65 -9.00
CA MET A 256 -15.15 1.97 -7.65
C MET A 256 -15.26 3.49 -7.46
N ALA A 257 -16.42 3.93 -6.98
CA ALA A 257 -16.64 5.33 -6.63
C ALA A 257 -15.78 5.72 -5.41
N ALA A 258 -15.48 7.02 -5.31
CA ALA A 258 -14.83 7.56 -4.12
C ALA A 258 -15.67 7.30 -2.87
N LEU A 259 -14.99 6.93 -1.79
CA LEU A 259 -15.56 6.69 -0.47
C LEU A 259 -15.61 8.01 0.31
N GLU A 260 -16.80 8.44 0.69
CA GLU A 260 -16.97 9.68 1.44
C GLU A 260 -16.91 9.41 2.95
N VAL A 261 -15.98 10.06 3.66
CA VAL A 261 -15.88 10.06 5.12
C VAL A 261 -16.44 11.37 5.65
N LYS A 262 -17.52 11.27 6.43
CA LYS A 262 -18.23 12.42 7.02
C LYS A 262 -17.90 12.59 8.50
N ALA A 263 -17.98 13.83 8.98
CA ALA A 263 -17.68 14.18 10.36
C ALA A 263 -18.55 13.35 11.34
N GLY A 264 -17.90 12.67 12.27
CA GLY A 264 -18.56 11.86 13.30
C GLY A 264 -19.30 10.61 12.81
N GLN A 265 -19.24 10.27 11.52
CA GLN A 265 -19.98 9.14 10.95
C GLN A 265 -19.08 7.94 10.65
N GLU A 266 -19.66 6.74 10.77
CA GLU A 266 -19.05 5.50 10.29
C GLU A 266 -19.49 5.22 8.84
N THR A 267 -18.53 5.21 7.93
CA THR A 267 -18.73 4.84 6.53
C THR A 267 -18.42 3.36 6.35
N LYS A 268 -19.45 2.58 6.00
CA LYS A 268 -19.35 1.15 5.67
C LYS A 268 -19.46 0.97 4.17
N PHE A 269 -18.55 0.21 3.59
CA PHE A 269 -18.56 -0.09 2.17
C PHE A 269 -18.62 -1.59 1.93
N VAL A 270 -19.59 -2.05 1.13
CA VAL A 270 -19.74 -3.46 0.78
C VAL A 270 -19.13 -3.69 -0.60
N TRP A 271 -18.14 -4.57 -0.66
CA TRP A 271 -17.33 -4.84 -1.84
C TRP A 271 -16.79 -6.27 -1.81
N GLY A 272 -16.04 -6.67 -2.82
CA GLY A 272 -15.69 -8.07 -3.04
C GLY A 272 -16.69 -8.75 -3.96
N GLN A 273 -17.18 -9.90 -3.52
CA GLN A 273 -18.12 -10.71 -4.29
C GLN A 273 -19.51 -10.05 -4.45
N PRO A 274 -20.24 -10.37 -5.55
CA PRO A 274 -19.82 -11.21 -6.67
C PRO A 274 -18.78 -10.54 -7.58
N ILE A 275 -17.99 -11.36 -8.28
CA ILE A 275 -17.04 -10.89 -9.30
C ILE A 275 -17.69 -11.00 -10.69
N LYS A 276 -17.56 -9.95 -11.49
CA LYS A 276 -17.98 -9.87 -12.89
C LYS A 276 -16.75 -9.80 -13.78
N ALA A 277 -16.72 -10.59 -14.85
CA ALA A 277 -15.72 -10.45 -15.91
C ALA A 277 -16.31 -9.57 -17.02
N ILE A 278 -15.57 -8.55 -17.46
CA ILE A 278 -15.86 -7.77 -18.65
C ILE A 278 -14.81 -8.13 -19.70
N ILE A 279 -15.25 -8.53 -20.88
CA ILE A 279 -14.41 -8.99 -21.98
C ILE A 279 -14.75 -8.15 -23.20
N ALA A 280 -13.77 -7.40 -23.73
CA ALA A 280 -13.89 -6.87 -25.08
C ALA A 280 -13.53 -7.96 -26.11
N TYR A 281 -14.33 -8.06 -27.17
CA TYR A 281 -14.10 -9.01 -28.25
C TYR A 281 -14.41 -8.36 -29.60
N SER A 282 -13.85 -8.92 -30.66
CA SER A 282 -14.15 -8.57 -32.04
C SER A 282 -14.26 -9.83 -32.90
N PHE A 283 -14.80 -9.69 -34.10
CA PHE A 283 -14.79 -10.74 -35.11
C PHE A 283 -13.87 -10.36 -36.26
N ASP A 284 -13.10 -11.33 -36.73
CA ASP A 284 -12.41 -11.27 -38.03
C ASP A 284 -12.98 -12.38 -38.92
N GLY A 285 -13.90 -12.00 -39.80
CA GLY A 285 -14.76 -12.95 -40.49
C GLY A 285 -15.59 -13.78 -39.50
N THR A 286 -15.31 -15.08 -39.42
CA THR A 286 -15.98 -16.02 -38.49
C THR A 286 -15.16 -16.30 -37.23
N GLU A 287 -13.95 -15.75 -37.11
CA GLU A 287 -13.08 -15.98 -35.97
C GLU A 287 -13.35 -14.96 -34.85
N LEU A 288 -13.63 -15.46 -33.65
CA LEU A 288 -13.74 -14.64 -32.44
C LEU A 288 -12.34 -14.27 -31.94
N LYS A 289 -12.04 -12.97 -31.87
CA LYS A 289 -10.80 -12.43 -31.32
C LYS A 289 -11.06 -11.80 -29.95
N VAL A 290 -10.23 -12.18 -28.98
CA VAL A 290 -10.22 -11.60 -27.63
C VAL A 290 -8.79 -11.22 -27.31
N ASP A 291 -8.58 -9.97 -26.93
CA ASP A 291 -7.30 -9.52 -26.36
C ASP A 291 -7.32 -9.84 -24.86
N PRO A 292 -6.42 -10.70 -24.34
CA PRO A 292 -6.31 -10.99 -22.92
C PRO A 292 -6.12 -9.75 -22.05
N MET A 293 -5.55 -8.67 -22.60
CA MET A 293 -5.37 -7.38 -21.90
C MET A 293 -6.66 -6.58 -21.77
N GLN A 294 -7.71 -6.96 -22.48
CA GLN A 294 -9.04 -6.35 -22.42
C GLN A 294 -10.03 -7.18 -21.60
N VAL A 295 -9.52 -8.10 -20.77
CA VAL A 295 -10.34 -8.84 -19.82
C VAL A 295 -10.14 -8.31 -18.41
N HIS A 296 -11.21 -7.79 -17.83
CA HIS A 296 -11.20 -7.14 -16.52
C HIS A 296 -12.13 -7.85 -15.54
N PHE A 297 -11.72 -7.99 -14.29
CA PHE A 297 -12.53 -8.59 -13.23
C PHE A 297 -12.91 -7.52 -12.22
N TYR A 298 -14.20 -7.24 -12.09
CA TYR A 298 -14.72 -6.25 -11.16
C TYR A 298 -15.53 -6.90 -10.05
N GLY A 299 -15.31 -6.46 -8.81
CA GLY A 299 -16.15 -6.82 -7.69
C GLY A 299 -17.40 -5.97 -7.59
N LYS A 300 -18.21 -6.26 -6.57
CA LYS A 300 -19.47 -5.57 -6.29
C LYS A 300 -19.30 -4.08 -6.06
N GLY A 301 -18.18 -3.66 -5.47
CA GLY A 301 -17.88 -2.26 -5.19
C GLY A 301 -17.36 -1.50 -6.41
N GLY A 302 -17.16 -2.17 -7.54
CA GLY A 302 -16.50 -1.63 -8.73
C GLY A 302 -14.98 -1.78 -8.71
N GLU A 303 -14.40 -2.33 -7.64
CA GLU A 303 -12.96 -2.56 -7.55
C GLU A 303 -12.50 -3.59 -8.58
N GLU A 304 -11.30 -3.41 -9.13
CA GLU A 304 -10.74 -4.30 -10.15
C GLU A 304 -9.69 -5.24 -9.56
N TYR A 305 -9.79 -6.51 -9.92
CA TYR A 305 -8.86 -7.59 -9.55
C TYR A 305 -7.92 -7.88 -10.73
N TYR A 306 -6.62 -7.89 -10.46
CA TYR A 306 -5.57 -8.08 -11.47
C TYR A 306 -4.32 -8.74 -10.86
N ASP A 307 -3.37 -9.17 -11.69
CA ASP A 307 -2.11 -9.80 -11.25
C ASP A 307 -2.38 -11.01 -10.33
N PHE A 308 -3.14 -11.97 -10.88
CA PHE A 308 -3.48 -13.21 -10.17
C PHE A 308 -2.24 -14.11 -10.11
N GLN A 309 -1.92 -14.59 -8.90
CA GLN A 309 -0.75 -15.44 -8.65
C GLN A 309 -1.17 -16.76 -7.97
N PRO A 310 -0.51 -17.90 -8.28
CA PRO A 310 0.31 -18.08 -9.48
C PRO A 310 -0.53 -17.80 -10.72
N GLY A 311 0.10 -17.44 -11.84
CA GLY A 311 -0.60 -17.20 -13.11
C GLY A 311 -1.63 -18.31 -13.34
N ALA A 312 -2.90 -17.96 -13.15
CA ALA A 312 -3.97 -18.93 -13.14
C ALA A 312 -4.67 -18.82 -14.48
N LYS A 313 -5.03 -19.95 -15.08
CA LYS A 313 -5.87 -19.91 -16.26
C LYS A 313 -7.21 -19.28 -15.87
N SER A 314 -7.70 -18.36 -16.69
CA SER A 314 -9.05 -17.82 -16.57
C SER A 314 -10.06 -18.97 -16.56
N PRO A 315 -11.30 -18.75 -16.08
CA PRO A 315 -12.40 -19.63 -16.45
C PRO A 315 -12.43 -19.82 -17.98
N LYS A 316 -12.88 -20.99 -18.45
CA LYS A 316 -13.17 -21.17 -19.88
C LYS A 316 -14.42 -20.34 -20.19
N PHE A 317 -14.28 -19.41 -21.12
CA PHE A 317 -15.41 -18.65 -21.65
C PHE A 317 -15.93 -19.35 -22.89
N ILE A 318 -17.24 -19.53 -22.96
CA ILE A 318 -17.92 -20.17 -24.09
C ILE A 318 -18.87 -19.14 -24.69
N VAL A 319 -18.74 -18.90 -26.00
CA VAL A 319 -19.63 -18.04 -26.76
C VAL A 319 -20.64 -18.92 -27.48
N LYS A 320 -21.91 -18.60 -27.32
CA LYS A 320 -23.02 -19.32 -27.93
C LYS A 320 -23.78 -18.40 -28.87
N ASP A 321 -24.22 -18.94 -29.99
CA ASP A 321 -25.19 -18.29 -30.85
C ASP A 321 -26.49 -18.10 -30.07
N ALA A 322 -27.01 -16.87 -30.04
CA ALA A 322 -28.15 -16.52 -29.20
C ALA A 322 -29.45 -17.22 -29.67
N SER A 323 -29.58 -17.49 -30.96
CA SER A 323 -30.79 -18.07 -31.55
C SER A 323 -30.88 -19.59 -31.38
N SER A 324 -29.75 -20.28 -31.56
CA SER A 324 -29.67 -21.74 -31.56
C SER A 324 -29.09 -22.32 -30.27
N GLY A 325 -28.46 -21.51 -29.43
CA GLY A 325 -27.77 -21.94 -28.21
C GLY A 325 -26.51 -22.78 -28.47
N ARG A 326 -26.12 -22.98 -29.74
CA ARG A 326 -24.92 -23.74 -30.12
C ARG A 326 -23.66 -22.97 -29.78
N GLU A 327 -22.63 -23.67 -29.32
CA GLU A 327 -21.30 -23.10 -29.11
C GLU A 327 -20.72 -22.69 -30.47
N VAL A 328 -20.36 -21.41 -30.59
CA VAL A 328 -19.70 -20.85 -31.78
C VAL A 328 -18.20 -20.61 -31.54
N GLY A 329 -17.76 -20.72 -30.28
CA GLY A 329 -16.36 -20.66 -29.92
C GLY A 329 -16.17 -20.63 -28.41
N GLY A 330 -14.90 -20.65 -28.00
CA GLY A 330 -14.54 -20.48 -26.61
C GLY A 330 -13.06 -20.16 -26.47
N PHE A 331 -12.71 -19.56 -25.34
CA PHE A 331 -11.32 -19.17 -25.07
C PHE A 331 -10.99 -19.31 -23.59
N GLN A 332 -9.70 -19.41 -23.33
CA GLN A 332 -9.10 -19.40 -22.01
C GLN A 332 -7.73 -18.74 -22.13
N TYR A 333 -7.34 -17.92 -21.17
CA TYR A 333 -6.06 -17.23 -21.17
C TYR A 333 -5.40 -17.32 -19.80
N GLU A 334 -4.10 -17.04 -19.71
CA GLU A 334 -3.42 -16.92 -18.43
C GLU A 334 -3.71 -15.55 -17.81
N MET A 335 -4.26 -15.55 -16.60
CA MET A 335 -4.46 -14.33 -15.83
C MET A 335 -3.09 -13.92 -15.27
N CYS A 336 -2.44 -12.99 -15.96
CA CYS A 336 -1.18 -12.38 -15.55
C CYS A 336 -1.39 -11.11 -14.72
#